data_AF-A0A496YP18-F1
#
_entry.id   AF-A0A496YP18-F1
#
_cell.length_a   1.000
_cell.length_b   1.000
_cell.length_c   1.000
_cell.angle_alpha   90.00
_cell.angle_beta   90.00
_cell.angle_gamma   90.00
#
_symmetry.space_group_name_H-M   'P 1'
#
loop_
_entity.id
_entity.type
_entity.pdbx_description
1 polymer ?
#
loop_
_entity_poly.entity_id
_entity_poly.type
_entity_poly.pdbx_seq_one_letter_code
_entity_poly.pdbx_strand_id
1 'polypeptide(L)' 'MLKNALMSIAALKTPDFATVEVIVVDNDENASAKEVVYGLESSFPFRLYYLIEEKRGIPFARNKIIEKAI' A
#
# COMPACT_ATOMS: atom_id res chain seq x y z
N MET A 1 3.86 -3.51 12.61
CA MET A 1 4.97 -3.12 11.70
C MET A 1 4.46 -2.33 10.49
N LEU A 2 3.41 -2.79 9.78
CA LEU A 2 2.86 -2.09 8.61
C LEU A 2 2.48 -0.62 8.87
N LYS A 3 1.73 -0.33 9.94
CA LYS A 3 1.35 1.05 10.31
C LYS A 3 2.56 1.99 10.35
N ASN A 4 3.65 1.57 10.98
CA ASN A 4 4.87 2.39 11.10
C ASN A 4 5.52 2.64 9.73
N ALA A 5 5.55 1.62 8.86
CA ALA A 5 6.05 1.78 7.49
C ALA A 5 5.21 2.80 6.71
N LEU A 6 3.88 2.69 6.75
CA LEU A 6 2.98 3.66 6.12
C LEU A 6 3.17 5.06 6.69
N MET A 7 3.30 5.22 8.00
CA MET A 7 3.56 6.53 8.61
C MET A 7 4.92 7.11 8.20
N SER A 8 5.96 6.28 8.02
CA SER A 8 7.25 6.75 7.51
C SER A 8 7.17 7.22 6.05
N ILE A 9 6.35 6.56 5.24
CA ILE A 9 6.07 7.00 3.87
C ILE A 9 5.29 8.32 3.91
N ALA A 10 4.25 8.43 4.73
CA ALA A 10 3.49 9.68 4.89
C ALA A 10 4.35 10.90 5.31
N ALA A 11 5.50 10.66 5.95
CA ALA A 11 6.43 11.72 6.35
C ALA A 11 7.42 12.14 5.25
N LEU A 12 7.36 11.53 4.05
CA LEU A 12 8.26 11.87 2.95
C LEU A 12 8.05 13.31 2.48
N LYS A 13 9.16 14.03 2.29
CA LYS A 13 9.17 15.29 1.54
C LYS A 13 9.31 14.95 0.06
N THR A 14 8.28 15.25 -0.72
CA THR A 14 8.26 15.01 -2.16
C THR A 14 8.51 16.33 -2.89
N PRO A 15 9.24 16.32 -4.02
CA PRO A 15 9.31 17.50 -4.89
C PRO A 15 7.94 17.89 -5.42
N ASP A 16 7.71 19.20 -5.66
CA ASP A 16 6.41 19.72 -6.12
C ASP A 16 5.99 19.17 -7.49
N PHE A 17 6.95 18.71 -8.30
CA PHE A 17 6.71 18.14 -9.62
C PHE A 17 6.47 16.62 -9.63
N ALA A 18 6.46 15.97 -8.46
CA ALA A 18 6.28 14.53 -8.35
C ALA A 18 4.91 14.19 -7.72
N THR A 19 4.20 13.24 -8.32
CA THR A 19 3.05 12.61 -7.70
C THR A 19 3.48 11.30 -7.06
N VAL A 20 3.07 11.07 -5.81
CA VAL A 20 3.31 9.81 -5.10
C VAL A 20 1.99 9.10 -4.90
N GLU A 21 1.98 7.82 -5.27
CA GLU A 21 0.91 6.89 -4.96
C GLU A 21 1.51 5.73 -4.16
N VAL A 22 0.75 5.18 -3.22
CA VAL A 22 1.16 4.06 -2.38
C VAL A 22 0.21 2.91 -2.63
N ILE A 23 0.75 1.76 -3.03
CA ILE A 23 0.00 0.55 -3.31
C ILE A 23 0.38 -0.51 -2.27
N VAL A 24 -0.60 -0.97 -1.50
CA VAL A 24 -0.45 -2.10 -0.57
C VAL A 24 -1.17 -3.30 -1.17
N VAL A 25 -0.41 -4.35 -1.47
CA VAL A 25 -0.96 -5.66 -1.83
C VAL A 25 -0.77 -6.60 -0.64
N ASP A 26 -1.89 -7.02 -0.05
CA ASP A 26 -1.92 -7.97 1.04
C ASP A 26 -1.95 -9.40 0.50
N ASN A 27 -0.91 -10.16 0.77
CA ASN A 27 -0.78 -11.55 0.34
C ASN A 27 -1.18 -12.55 1.44
N ASP A 28 -1.89 -12.06 2.47
CA ASP A 28 -2.54 -12.84 3.50
C ASP A 28 -3.98 -13.17 3.11
N GLU A 29 -4.37 -14.44 3.27
CA GLU A 29 -5.70 -14.94 2.91
C GLU A 29 -6.84 -14.30 3.72
N ASN A 30 -6.54 -13.79 4.92
CA ASN A 30 -7.51 -13.13 5.78
C ASN A 30 -7.51 -11.61 5.60
N ALA A 31 -6.78 -11.07 4.62
CA ALA A 31 -6.65 -9.63 4.39
C ALA A 31 -6.26 -8.87 5.68
N SER A 32 -5.29 -9.41 6.41
CA SER A 32 -4.89 -8.95 7.75
C SER A 32 -4.48 -7.47 7.82
N ALA A 33 -4.09 -6.86 6.70
CA ALA A 33 -3.71 -5.45 6.61
C ALA A 33 -4.90 -4.49 6.43
N LYS A 34 -6.09 -4.99 6.10
CA LYS A 34 -7.27 -4.19 5.72
C LYS A 34 -7.60 -3.09 6.74
N GLU A 35 -7.68 -3.45 8.02
CA GLU A 35 -8.01 -2.50 9.09
C GLU A 35 -6.98 -1.38 9.21
N VAL A 36 -5.70 -1.71 9.08
CA VAL A 36 -4.60 -0.74 9.17
C VAL A 36 -4.63 0.23 7.99
N VAL A 37 -4.84 -0.28 6.77
CA VAL A 37 -4.80 0.53 5.55
C VAL A 37 -6.02 1.44 5.47
N TYR A 38 -7.23 0.90 5.68
CA TYR A 38 -8.46 1.70 5.67
C TYR A 38 -8.54 2.68 6.84
N GLY A 39 -7.97 2.34 8.00
CA GLY A 39 -7.88 3.26 9.13
C GLY A 39 -6.99 4.48 8.86
N LEU A 40 -6.10 4.41 7.86
CA LEU A 40 -5.21 5.52 7.49
C LEU A 40 -5.66 6.29 6.25
N GLU A 41 -6.43 5.67 5.36
CA GLU A 41 -6.78 6.18 4.02
C GLU A 41 -7.24 7.64 4.02
N SER A 42 -8.17 8.01 4.90
CA SER A 42 -8.72 9.38 4.97
C SER A 42 -7.71 10.46 5.40
N SER A 43 -6.62 10.06 6.06
CA SER A 43 -5.59 10.95 6.61
C SER A 43 -4.24 10.82 5.90
N PHE A 44 -4.14 9.89 4.94
CA PHE A 44 -2.89 9.60 4.27
C PHE A 44 -2.58 10.69 3.23
N PRO A 45 -1.37 11.26 3.20
CA PRO A 45 -1.07 12.41 2.34
C PRO A 45 -0.94 12.04 0.86
N PHE A 46 -0.84 10.76 0.55
CA PHE A 46 -0.75 10.23 -0.80
C PHE A 46 -1.97 9.38 -1.11
N ARG A 47 -2.23 9.13 -2.40
CA ARG A 47 -3.27 8.18 -2.76
C ARG A 47 -2.86 6.78 -2.30
N LEU A 48 -3.67 6.16 -1.46
CA LEU A 48 -3.39 4.86 -0.86
C LEU A 48 -4.33 3.81 -1.45
N TYR A 49 -3.79 2.88 -2.22
CA TYR A 49 -4.54 1.75 -2.77
C TYR A 49 -4.32 0.50 -1.91
N TYR A 50 -5.40 -0.26 -1.72
CA TYR A 50 -5.38 -1.56 -1.06
C TYR A 50 -5.90 -2.64 -2.01
N LEU A 51 -5.14 -3.71 -2.16
CA LEU A 51 -5.45 -4.86 -3.01
C LEU A 51 -5.16 -6.14 -2.22
N ILE A 52 -5.85 -7.22 -2.55
CA ILE A 52 -5.61 -8.55 -1.96
C ILE A 52 -5.04 -9.46 -3.05
N GLU A 53 -3.99 -10.21 -2.71
CA GLU A 53 -3.45 -11.31 -3.51
C GLU A 53 -3.83 -12.65 -2.88
N GLU A 54 -4.76 -13.35 -3.51
CA GLU A 54 -5.27 -14.65 -3.05
C GLU A 54 -4.21 -15.75 -3.16
N LYS A 55 -3.28 -15.65 -4.12
CA LYS A 55 -2.20 -16.63 -4.27
C LYS A 55 -1.07 -16.34 -3.29
N ARG A 56 -0.88 -17.28 -2.35
CA ARG A 56 0.24 -17.21 -1.39
C ARG A 56 1.58 -17.08 -2.10
N GLY A 57 2.35 -16.09 -1.68
CA GLY A 57 3.73 -15.88 -2.11
C GLY A 57 4.01 -14.42 -2.46
N ILE A 58 5.12 -13.90 -1.94
CA ILE A 58 5.60 -12.54 -2.23
C ILE A 58 5.71 -12.24 -3.74
N PRO A 59 6.14 -13.18 -4.62
CA PRO A 59 6.20 -12.90 -6.05
C PRO A 59 4.85 -12.53 -6.68
N PHE A 60 3.76 -13.20 -6.30
CA PHE A 60 2.43 -12.89 -6.84
C PHE A 60 1.96 -11.51 -6.39
N ALA A 61 2.19 -11.17 -5.12
CA ALA A 61 1.86 -9.85 -4.58
C ALA A 61 2.62 -8.74 -5.31
N ARG A 62 3.92 -8.96 -5.57
CA ARG A 62 4.75 -8.01 -6.32
C ARG A 62 4.30 -7.86 -7.77
N ASN A 63 3.92 -8.93 -8.44
CA ASN A 63 3.38 -8.85 -9.80
C ASN A 63 2.08 -8.04 -9.83
N LYS A 64 1.18 -8.25 -8.87
CA LYS A 64 -0.04 -7.46 -8.71
C LYS A 64 0.23 -5.98 -8.44
N ILE A 65 1.30 -5.63 -7.72
CA ILE A 65 1.76 -4.23 -7.58
C ILE A 65 2.07 -3.64 -8.96
N ILE A 66 2.85 -4.34 -9.78
CA ILE A 66 3.24 -3.88 -11.12
C ILE A 66 2.01 -3.73 -12.02
N GLU A 67 1.08 -4.70 -12.00
CA GLU A 67 -0.17 -4.63 -12.77
C GLU A 67 -1.03 -3.42 -12.40
N LYS A 68 -1.03 -3.01 -11.13
CA LYS A 68 -1.77 -1.82 -10.66
C LYS A 68 -1.07 -0.51 -11.00
N ALA A 69 0.26 -0.50 -11.03
CA ALA A 69 1.08 0.70 -11.17
C ALA A 69 1.25 1.18 -12.63
N ILE A 70 0.66 0.47 -13.60
CA ILE A 70 0.70 0.77 -15.04
C ILE A 70 -0.59 1.45 -15.48
#